data_AF-A0A2K9K1B0-F1
#
_entry.id   AF-A0A2K9K1B0-F1
#
_cell.length_a   1.000
_cell.length_b   1.000
_cell.length_c   1.000
_cell.angle_alpha   90.00
_cell.angle_beta   90.00
_cell.angle_gamma   90.00
#
_symmetry.space_group_name_H-M   'P 1'
#
loop_
_entity.id
_entity.type
_entity.pdbx_description
1 polymer ?
#
loop_
_entity_poly.entity_id
_entity_poly.type
_entity_poly.pdbx_seq_one_letter_code
_entity_poly.pdbx_strand_id
1 'polypeptide(L)'
;MALLKRVGYVNSEKGHHGGWRLSTELSEITLFDIYNLLGEKTLFTIALSDEYQNCLIEKAVNTALADSMQEAEKVLFERFREVDIESLLPPISNG
;
A
#
# COMPACT_ATOMS: atom_id res chain seq x y z
N MET A 1 0.32 3.75 14.55
CA MET A 1 -0.80 3.01 15.19
C MET A 1 -2.15 3.73 15.15
N ALA A 2 -2.22 5.06 15.15
CA ALA A 2 -3.52 5.77 15.12
C ALA A 2 -4.41 5.37 13.92
N LEU A 3 -3.82 5.19 12.73
CA LEU A 3 -4.54 4.75 11.52
C LEU A 3 -5.11 3.33 11.69
N LEU A 4 -4.28 2.39 12.15
CA LEU A 4 -4.67 0.99 12.40
C LEU A 4 -5.78 0.90 13.47
N LYS A 5 -5.73 1.74 14.51
CA LYS A 5 -6.81 1.85 15.50
C LYS A 5 -8.10 2.37 14.87
N ARG A 6 -7.99 3.40 14.03
CA ARG A 6 -9.14 4.04 13.38
C ARG A 6 -9.90 3.08 12.47
N VAL A 7 -9.19 2.16 11.79
CA VAL A 7 -9.81 1.13 10.94
C VAL A 7 -10.13 -0.17 11.69
N GLY A 8 -9.87 -0.22 13.00
CA GLY A 8 -10.28 -1.34 13.86
C GLY A 8 -9.32 -2.53 13.89
N TYR A 9 -8.17 -2.49 13.20
CA TYR A 9 -7.20 -3.59 13.23
C TYR A 9 -6.50 -3.76 14.58
N VAL A 10 -6.40 -2.67 15.36
CA VAL A 10 -5.84 -2.71 16.72
C VAL A 10 -6.69 -1.94 17.72
N ASN A 11 -6.66 -2.39 18.97
CA ASN A 11 -7.23 -1.69 20.11
C ASN A 11 -6.13 -1.29 21.10
N SER A 12 -6.37 -0.18 21.81
CA SER A 12 -5.48 0.27 22.89
C SER A 12 -5.98 -0.27 24.22
N GLU A 13 -5.14 -1.01 24.94
CA GLU A 13 -5.42 -1.44 26.31
C GLU A 13 -5.08 -0.31 27.29
N LYS A 14 -5.94 -0.07 28.29
CA LYS A 14 -5.74 0.97 29.30
C LYS A 14 -4.92 0.43 30.48
N GLY A 15 -3.99 1.22 31.00
CA GLY A 15 -3.21 0.90 32.21
C GLY A 15 -1.75 1.35 32.11
N HIS A 16 -1.00 1.21 33.21
CA HIS A 16 0.43 1.60 33.27
C HIS A 16 1.32 0.74 32.34
N HIS A 17 0.86 -0.47 32.01
CA HIS A 17 1.42 -1.38 31.00
C HIS A 17 0.55 -1.46 29.74
N GLY A 18 -0.24 -0.43 29.47
CA GLY A 18 -1.14 -0.39 28.32
C GLY A 18 -0.37 -0.53 27.01
N GLY A 19 -0.88 -1.37 26.11
CA GLY A 19 -0.28 -1.66 24.82
C GLY A 19 -1.30 -1.69 23.69
N TRP A 20 -0.87 -2.20 22.55
CA TRP A 20 -1.72 -2.44 21.39
C TRP A 20 -2.03 -3.92 21.29
N ARG A 21 -3.30 -4.25 21.11
CA ARG A 21 -3.74 -5.61 20.83
C ARG A 21 -4.35 -5.68 19.45
N LEU A 22 -4.03 -6.73 18.70
CA LEU A 22 -4.75 -7.05 17.47
C LEU A 22 -6.24 -7.26 17.80
N SER A 23 -7.08 -6.73 16.92
CA SER A 23 -8.54 -6.85 16.99
C SER A 23 -9.13 -7.48 15.74
N THR A 24 -8.27 -7.70 14.75
CA THR A 24 -8.52 -8.42 13.49
C THR A 24 -7.37 -9.42 13.34
N GLU A 25 -7.67 -10.62 12.84
CA GLU A 25 -6.65 -11.64 12.58
C GLU A 25 -5.71 -11.17 11.46
N LEU A 26 -4.42 -11.52 11.54
CA LEU A 26 -3.44 -11.06 10.54
C LEU A 26 -3.71 -11.63 9.14
N SER A 27 -4.35 -12.81 9.06
CA SER A 27 -4.78 -13.43 7.81
C SER A 27 -5.99 -12.73 7.16
N GLU A 28 -6.69 -11.86 7.88
CA GLU A 28 -7.81 -11.06 7.34
C GLU A 28 -7.38 -9.66 6.88
N ILE A 29 -6.11 -9.30 7.08
CA ILE A 29 -5.56 -8.01 6.66
C ILE A 29 -4.68 -8.26 5.45
N THR A 30 -4.97 -7.62 4.32
CA THR A 30 -4.15 -7.75 3.11
C THR A 30 -3.03 -6.71 3.05
N LEU A 31 -2.00 -6.98 2.26
CA LEU A 31 -0.98 -6.00 1.92
C LEU A 31 -1.60 -4.76 1.25
N PHE A 32 -2.65 -4.95 0.44
CA PHE A 32 -3.40 -3.85 -0.16
C PHE A 32 -4.06 -2.96 0.90
N ASP A 33 -4.64 -3.54 1.95
CA ASP A 33 -5.27 -2.77 3.02
C ASP A 33 -4.25 -1.90 3.76
N ILE A 34 -3.07 -2.45 4.05
CA ILE A 34 -1.97 -1.70 4.68
C ILE A 34 -1.47 -0.60 3.74
N TYR A 35 -1.26 -0.89 2.46
CA TYR A 35 -0.84 0.09 1.47
C TYR A 35 -1.82 1.28 1.40
N ASN A 36 -3.12 0.98 1.23
CA ASN A 36 -4.16 1.99 1.15
C ASN A 36 -4.30 2.79 2.46
N LEU A 37 -4.09 2.15 3.61
CA LEU A 37 -4.16 2.82 4.91
C LEU A 37 -3.05 3.86 5.10
N LEU A 38 -1.84 3.61 4.58
CA LEU A 38 -0.71 4.53 4.67
C LEU A 38 -0.88 5.77 3.76
N GLY A 39 -1.84 5.73 2.83
CA GLY A 39 -2.24 6.88 2.03
C GLY A 39 -1.28 7.20 0.88
N GLU A 40 -0.48 6.23 0.43
CA GLU A 40 0.28 6.38 -0.81
C GLU A 40 -0.67 6.41 -2.00
N LYS A 41 -0.49 7.41 -2.88
CA LYS A 41 -1.41 7.70 -3.98
C LYS A 41 -1.07 7.00 -5.29
N THR A 42 0.17 6.52 -5.44
CA THR A 42 0.67 5.91 -6.67
C THR A 42 1.76 4.89 -6.32
N LEU A 43 1.76 3.71 -6.93
CA LEU A 43 2.89 2.78 -6.85
C LEU A 43 4.12 3.26 -7.63
N PHE A 44 3.89 3.99 -8.73
CA PHE A 44 4.96 4.46 -9.60
C PHE A 44 5.14 5.97 -9.46
N THR A 45 6.30 6.39 -8.97
CA THR A 45 6.74 7.79 -9.09
C THR A 45 7.79 7.87 -10.20
N ILE A 46 7.32 8.02 -11.43
CA ILE A 46 8.20 8.25 -12.59
C ILE A 46 7.98 9.69 -13.05
N ALA A 47 9.06 10.47 -13.06
CA ALA A 47 9.02 11.82 -13.60
C ALA A 47 8.84 11.76 -15.12
N LEU A 48 7.70 12.25 -15.60
CA LEU A 48 7.48 12.46 -17.02
C LEU A 48 8.24 13.71 -17.47
N SER A 49 8.69 13.74 -18.73
CA SER A 49 9.38 14.92 -19.28
C SER A 49 8.43 16.12 -19.28
N ASP A 50 8.88 17.27 -18.79
CA ASP A 50 8.17 18.55 -18.87
C ASP A 50 9.08 19.63 -19.50
N GLU A 51 10.08 19.21 -20.27
CA GLU A 51 11.07 20.12 -20.87
C GLU A 51 10.48 20.93 -22.03
N TYR A 52 9.54 20.37 -22.78
CA TYR A 52 9.00 21.00 -23.99
C TYR A 52 7.47 21.02 -23.98
N GLN A 53 6.88 21.92 -23.19
CA GLN A 53 5.43 22.04 -22.99
C GLN A 53 4.57 22.24 -24.26
N ASN A 54 5.18 22.59 -25.39
CA ASN A 54 4.51 22.73 -26.69
C ASN A 54 4.79 21.57 -27.67
N CYS A 55 5.62 20.61 -27.30
CA CYS A 55 5.92 19.44 -28.12
C CYS A 55 4.76 18.43 -28.07
N LEU A 56 4.09 18.23 -29.22
CA LEU A 56 2.96 17.29 -29.31
C LEU A 56 3.42 15.83 -29.14
N ILE A 57 4.63 15.49 -29.57
CA ILE A 57 5.19 14.14 -29.40
C ILE A 57 5.45 13.86 -27.92
N GLU A 58 6.03 14.82 -27.18
CA GLU A 58 6.27 14.69 -25.74
C GLU A 58 4.96 14.41 -24.98
N LYS A 59 3.91 15.18 -25.27
CA LYS A 59 2.58 14.96 -24.68
C LYS A 59 2.03 13.56 -24.98
N ALA A 60 2.17 13.10 -26.22
CA ALA A 60 1.71 11.77 -26.62
C ALA A 60 2.48 10.66 -25.89
N VAL A 61 3.81 10.79 -25.78
CA VAL A 61 4.67 9.83 -25.06
C VAL A 61 4.31 9.81 -23.57
N ASN A 62 4.19 10.98 -22.94
CA ASN A 62 3.82 11.08 -21.53
C ASN A 62 2.46 10.45 -21.24
N THR A 63 1.49 10.62 -22.15
CA THR A 63 0.16 9.99 -22.02
C THR A 63 0.28 8.47 -22.11
N ALA A 64 0.99 7.94 -23.12
CA ALA A 64 1.17 6.50 -23.29
C ALA A 64 1.90 5.85 -22.10
N LEU A 65 2.86 6.54 -21.51
CA LEU A 65 3.55 6.12 -20.29
C LEU A 65 2.62 6.11 -19.08
N ALA A 66 1.86 7.18 -18.87
CA ALA A 66 0.90 7.28 -17.76
C ALA A 66 -0.16 6.17 -17.82
N ASP A 67 -0.73 5.93 -19.01
CA ASP A 67 -1.74 4.87 -19.22
C ASP A 67 -1.16 3.49 -18.93
N SER A 68 0.07 3.23 -19.39
CA SER A 68 0.76 1.95 -19.16
C SER A 68 1.05 1.72 -17.67
N MET A 69 1.45 2.77 -16.95
CA MET A 69 1.69 2.69 -15.51
C MET A 69 0.39 2.45 -14.73
N GLN A 70 -0.70 3.12 -15.11
CA GLN A 70 -1.99 2.91 -14.48
C GLN A 70 -2.47 1.46 -14.63
N GLU A 71 -2.26 0.85 -15.79
CA GLU A 71 -2.62 -0.55 -16.01
C GLU A 71 -1.74 -1.52 -15.21
N ALA A 72 -0.43 -1.27 -15.17
CA ALA A 72 0.49 -2.05 -14.35
C ALA A 72 0.16 -1.96 -12.84
N GLU A 73 -0.25 -0.77 -12.36
CA GLU A 73 -0.62 -0.53 -10.98
C GLU A 73 -1.85 -1.36 -10.56
N LYS A 74 -2.86 -1.49 -11.44
CA LYS A 74 -4.00 -2.38 -11.17
C LYS A 74 -3.57 -3.82 -10.97
N VAL A 75 -2.68 -4.34 -11.83
CA VAL A 75 -2.16 -5.71 -11.72
C VAL A 75 -1.46 -5.91 -10.37
N LEU A 76 -0.64 -4.95 -9.94
CA LEU A 76 0.03 -5.02 -8.64
C LEU A 76 -0.95 -4.96 -7.47
N PHE A 77 -1.98 -4.11 -7.55
CA PHE A 77 -3.00 -4.03 -6.51
C PHE A 77 -3.81 -5.33 -6.39
N GLU A 78 -4.13 -6.00 -7.50
CA GLU A 78 -4.75 -7.33 -7.43
C GLU A 78 -3.83 -8.33 -6.70
N ARG A 79 -2.52 -8.32 -6.98
CA ARG A 79 -1.56 -9.15 -6.22
C ARG A 79 -1.48 -8.78 -4.76
N PHE A 80 -1.56 -7.50 -4.41
CA PHE A 80 -1.52 -7.07 -3.01
C PHE A 80 -2.78 -7.51 -2.23
N ARG A 81 -3.92 -7.69 -2.90
CA ARG A 81 -5.14 -8.25 -2.29
C ARG A 81 -5.03 -9.75 -2.00
N GLU A 82 -4.18 -10.47 -2.74
CA GLU A 82 -3.96 -11.91 -2.57
C GLU A 82 -2.98 -12.24 -1.42
N VAL A 83 -2.22 -11.27 -0.94
CA VAL A 83 -1.21 -11.45 0.12
C VAL A 83 -1.74 -10.94 1.45
N ASP A 84 -2.01 -11.83 2.39
CA ASP A 84 -2.33 -11.46 3.77
C ASP A 84 -1.06 -11.18 4.61
N ILE A 85 -1.21 -10.41 5.70
CA ILE A 85 -0.09 -10.00 6.55
C ILE A 85 0.50 -11.18 7.35
N GLU A 86 -0.30 -12.21 7.68
CA GLU A 86 0.20 -13.41 8.36
C GLU A 86 1.24 -14.15 7.50
N SER A 87 1.01 -14.24 6.19
CA SER A 87 1.91 -14.89 5.24
C SER A 87 3.30 -14.24 5.14
N LEU A 88 3.43 -12.98 5.57
CA LEU A 88 4.68 -12.21 5.54
C LEU A 88 5.49 -12.32 6.84
N LEU A 89 4.96 -13.00 7.86
CA LEU A 89 5.66 -13.16 9.12
C LEU A 89 6.90 -14.05 8.94
N PRO A 90 8.06 -13.67 9.51
CA PRO A 90 9.22 -14.53 9.49
C PRO A 90 8.92 -15.84 10.26
N PRO A 91 9.55 -16.95 9.88
CA PRO A 91 9.41 -18.20 10.62
C PRO A 91 9.84 -17.97 12.08
N ILE A 92 8.98 -18.40 13.02
CA ILE A 92 9.25 -18.28 14.44
C ILE A 92 10.48 -19.14 14.75
N SER A 93 11.61 -18.47 14.96
CA SER A 93 12.83 -19.12 15.41
C SER A 93 12.69 -19.35 16.91
N ASN A 94 12.28 -20.57 17.29
CA ASN A 94 12.33 -21.00 18.68
C ASN A 94 13.81 -21.17 19.05
N GLY A 95 14.32 -20.29 19.91
CA GLY A 95 15.59 -20.47 20.61
C GLY A 95 15.47 -21.47 21.75
#